data_AF-M0MX96-F1
#
_entry.id   AF-M0MX96-F1
#
_cell.length_a   1.000
_cell.length_b   1.000
_cell.length_c   1.000
_cell.angle_alpha   90.00
_cell.angle_beta   90.00
_cell.angle_gamma   90.00
#
_symmetry.space_group_name_H-M   'P 1'
#
loop_
_entity.id
_entity.type
_entity.pdbx_description
1 polymer ?
#
loop_
_entity_poly.entity_id
_entity_poly.type
_entity_poly.pdbx_seq_one_letter_code
_entity_poly.pdbx_strand_id
1 'polypeptide(L)'
;MSEEVALNLLQLVALTIPPIAVLIQMLRRSENLGWRMRKWSFGLAITSVVAFIGAGISVLVYFIRYANVPALLGAGLGLAVLGLVPFALFTGILYQDHKEEFGP
;
A
#
# COMPACT_ATOMS: atom_id res chain seq x y z
N MET A 1 0.57 -4.30 -25.82
CA MET A 1 1.88 -4.35 -25.13
C MET A 1 1.97 -3.43 -23.92
N SER A 2 1.89 -2.10 -24.04
CA SER A 2 1.94 -1.20 -22.85
C SER A 2 0.76 -1.38 -21.90
N GLU A 3 -0.42 -1.68 -22.45
CA GLU A 3 -1.66 -1.88 -21.69
C GLU A 3 -1.65 -3.17 -20.85
N GLU A 4 -1.15 -4.28 -21.43
CA GLU A 4 -0.95 -5.55 -20.71
C GLU A 4 0.09 -5.41 -19.59
N VAL A 5 1.18 -4.68 -19.83
CA VAL A 5 2.19 -4.38 -18.80
C VAL A 5 1.56 -3.58 -17.66
N ALA A 6 0.71 -2.60 -17.98
CA ALA A 6 0.02 -1.79 -16.99
C ALA A 6 -1.01 -2.60 -16.16
N LEU A 7 -1.75 -3.52 -16.80
CA LEU A 7 -2.63 -4.46 -16.09
C LEU A 7 -1.86 -5.43 -15.18
N ASN A 8 -0.74 -5.97 -15.66
CA ASN A 8 0.12 -6.83 -14.86
C ASN A 8 0.72 -6.08 -13.67
N LEU A 9 1.10 -4.81 -13.84
CA LEU A 9 1.54 -3.96 -12.74
C LEU A 9 0.45 -3.74 -11.70
N LEU A 10 -0.80 -3.49 -12.12
CA LEU A 10 -1.93 -3.38 -11.18
C LEU A 10 -2.17 -4.67 -10.39
N GLN A 11 -2.10 -5.83 -11.04
CA GLN A 11 -2.21 -7.13 -10.38
C GLN A 11 -1.08 -7.35 -9.38
N LEU A 12 0.14 -6.97 -9.74
CA LEU A 12 1.32 -7.10 -8.88
C LEU A 12 1.18 -6.21 -7.64
N VAL A 13 0.74 -4.97 -7.81
CA VAL A 13 0.41 -4.05 -6.70
C VAL A 13 -0.68 -4.66 -5.81
N ALA A 14 -1.76 -5.19 -6.38
CA ALA A 14 -2.86 -5.80 -5.63
C ALA A 14 -2.39 -7.02 -4.80
N LEU A 15 -1.52 -7.85 -5.35
CA LEU A 15 -0.95 -9.03 -4.67
C LEU A 15 0.02 -8.67 -3.54
N THR A 16 0.63 -7.49 -3.59
CA THR A 16 1.60 -7.04 -2.57
C THR A 16 0.97 -6.44 -1.31
N ILE A 17 -0.29 -5.99 -1.35
CA ILE A 17 -0.96 -5.36 -0.20
C ILE A 17 -1.19 -6.35 0.97
N PRO A 18 -1.76 -7.55 0.76
CA PRO A 18 -1.99 -8.49 1.87
C PRO A 18 -0.72 -8.93 2.60
N PRO A 19 0.39 -9.29 1.92
CA PRO A 19 1.66 -9.61 2.57
C PRO A 19 2.19 -8.48 3.46
N ILE A 20 2.07 -7.22 3.03
CA ILE A 20 2.54 -6.07 3.81
C ILE A 20 1.73 -5.90 5.09
N ALA A 21 0.40 -6.05 5.02
CA ALA A 21 -0.45 -6.00 6.20
C ALA A 21 -0.08 -7.11 7.21
N VAL A 22 0.19 -8.33 6.72
CA VAL A 22 0.66 -9.44 7.55
C VAL A 22 2.03 -9.16 8.16
N LEU A 23 2.98 -8.59 7.40
CA LEU A 23 4.30 -8.21 7.90
C LEU A 23 4.21 -7.17 9.02
N ILE A 24 3.34 -6.16 8.88
CA ILE A 24 3.09 -5.17 9.93
C ILE A 24 2.52 -5.85 11.19
N GLN A 25 1.57 -6.78 11.02
CA GLN A 25 0.99 -7.52 12.14
C GLN A 25 2.02 -8.43 12.84
N MET A 26 2.92 -9.06 12.07
CA MET A 26 4.03 -9.86 12.61
C MET A 26 5.06 -9.00 13.34
N LEU A 27 5.40 -7.82 12.80
CA LEU A 27 6.29 -6.85 13.46
C LEU A 27 5.71 -6.34 14.78
N ARG A 28 4.40 -6.11 14.85
CA ARG A 28 3.71 -5.70 16.08
C ARG A 28 3.83 -6.76 17.19
N ARG A 29 3.79 -8.04 16.85
CA ARG A 29 3.88 -9.17 17.79
C ARG A 29 5.31 -9.65 18.06
N SER A 30 6.31 -9.06 17.41
CA SER A 30 7.70 -9.53 17.51
C SER A 30 8.35 -9.03 18.80
N GLU A 31 8.37 -9.83 19.86
CA GLU A 31 9.04 -9.47 21.12
C GLU A 31 10.57 -9.41 21.00
N ASN A 32 11.14 -10.12 20.03
CA ASN A 32 12.60 -10.32 19.87
C ASN A 32 13.36 -9.15 19.23
N LEU A 33 12.68 -8.13 18.69
CA LEU A 33 13.34 -6.99 18.05
C LEU A 33 13.47 -5.80 19.01
N GLY A 34 14.69 -5.28 19.18
CA GLY A 34 14.92 -4.03 19.89
C GLY A 34 14.22 -2.84 19.21
N TRP A 35 13.78 -1.86 20.01
CA TRP A 35 12.93 -0.76 19.56
C TRP A 35 13.45 -0.01 18.32
N ARG A 36 14.76 0.26 18.26
CA ARG A 36 15.39 0.93 17.11
C ARG A 36 15.15 0.17 15.79
N MET A 37 15.27 -1.16 15.81
CA MET A 37 15.00 -1.98 14.61
C MET A 37 13.50 -2.02 14.30
N ARG A 38 12.61 -2.10 15.30
CA ARG A 38 11.15 -2.07 15.06
C ARG A 38 10.71 -0.78 14.37
N LYS A 39 11.22 0.37 14.80
CA LYS A 39 10.94 1.68 14.21
C LYS A 39 11.37 1.73 12.74
N TRP A 40 12.56 1.20 12.41
CA TRP A 40 13.01 1.07 11.03
C TRP A 40 12.14 0.13 10.22
N SER A 41 11.79 -1.04 10.75
CA SER A 41 10.92 -2.01 10.07
C SER A 41 9.52 -1.46 9.79
N PHE A 42 8.91 -0.74 10.74
CA PHE A 42 7.65 -0.04 10.53
C PHE A 42 7.79 1.09 9.51
N GLY A 43 8.87 1.87 9.58
CA GLY A 43 9.19 2.88 8.58
C GLY A 43 9.28 2.30 7.17
N LEU A 44 10.00 1.17 7.02
CA LEU A 44 10.12 0.43 5.76
C LEU A 44 8.77 -0.06 5.26
N ALA A 45 7.92 -0.61 6.15
CA ALA A 45 6.58 -1.05 5.80
C ALA A 45 5.70 0.12 5.31
N ILE A 46 5.72 1.26 6.00
CA ILE A 46 4.99 2.47 5.58
C ILE A 46 5.51 2.97 4.24
N THR A 47 6.83 3.09 4.05
CA THR A 47 7.40 3.53 2.77
C THR A 47 7.05 2.59 1.61
N SER A 48 6.99 1.29 1.89
CA SER A 48 6.56 0.28 0.92
C SER A 48 5.10 0.49 0.52
N VAL A 49 4.21 0.66 1.51
CA VAL A 49 2.79 1.00 1.27
C VAL A 49 2.66 2.25 0.39
N VAL A 50 3.36 3.33 0.74
CA VAL A 50 3.30 4.59 -0.02
C VAL A 50 3.82 4.41 -1.45
N ALA A 51 4.91 3.65 -1.63
CA ALA A 51 5.45 3.36 -2.96
C ALA A 51 4.46 2.55 -3.82
N PHE A 52 3.81 1.53 -3.25
CA PHE A 52 2.80 0.73 -3.95
C PHE A 52 1.56 1.55 -4.33
N ILE A 53 1.10 2.42 -3.42
CA ILE A 53 0.03 3.38 -3.71
C ILE A 53 0.44 4.30 -4.87
N GLY A 54 1.65 4.86 -4.82
CA GLY A 54 2.18 5.73 -5.87
C GLY A 54 2.29 5.04 -7.23
N ALA A 55 2.73 3.78 -7.25
CA ALA A 55 2.76 2.95 -8.46
C ALA A 55 1.35 2.74 -9.03
N GLY A 56 0.39 2.36 -8.17
CA GLY A 56 -1.01 2.23 -8.57
C GLY A 56 -1.57 3.51 -9.18
N ILE A 57 -1.39 4.65 -8.50
CA ILE A 57 -1.83 5.97 -8.99
C ILE A 57 -1.18 6.30 -10.35
N SER A 58 0.10 6.04 -10.51
CA SER A 58 0.83 6.33 -11.77
C SER A 58 0.26 5.53 -12.94
N VAL A 59 -0.03 4.25 -12.72
CA VAL A 59 -0.66 3.38 -13.73
C VAL A 59 -2.08 3.84 -14.05
N LEU A 60 -2.86 4.22 -13.04
CA LEU A 60 -4.19 4.81 -13.19
C LEU A 60 -4.19 6.07 -14.04
N VAL A 61 -3.28 7.01 -13.77
CA VAL A 61 -3.14 8.25 -14.53
C VAL A 61 -2.80 7.94 -15.99
N TYR A 62 -1.95 6.95 -16.24
CA TYR A 62 -1.65 6.49 -17.60
C TYR A 62 -2.92 6.00 -18.32
N PHE A 63 -3.71 5.14 -17.67
CA PHE A 63 -4.96 4.62 -18.24
C PHE A 63 -5.98 5.73 -18.53
N ILE A 64 -6.18 6.66 -17.60
CA ILE A 64 -7.13 7.77 -17.76
C ILE A 64 -6.75 8.67 -18.94
N ARG A 65 -5.45 8.95 -19.12
CA ARG A 65 -5.00 9.90 -20.15
C ARG A 65 -4.82 9.28 -21.53
N TYR A 66 -4.42 8.02 -21.61
CA TYR A 66 -3.92 7.44 -22.87
C TYR A 66 -4.69 6.21 -23.37
N ALA A 67 -5.47 5.53 -22.52
CA ALA A 67 -6.03 4.23 -22.87
C ALA A 67 -7.54 4.24 -23.20
N ASN A 68 -8.17 5.41 -23.32
CA ASN A 68 -9.59 5.55 -23.72
C ASN A 68 -10.52 4.55 -23.00
N VAL A 69 -10.31 4.42 -21.68
CA VAL A 69 -10.85 3.34 -20.86
C VAL A 69 -12.37 3.45 -20.74
N PRO A 70 -13.12 2.34 -20.90
CA PRO A 70 -14.57 2.31 -20.66
C PRO A 70 -14.93 2.88 -19.28
N ALA A 71 -15.99 3.69 -19.20
CA ALA A 71 -16.37 4.41 -17.98
C ALA A 71 -16.55 3.49 -16.75
N LEU A 72 -17.03 2.27 -16.95
CA LEU A 72 -17.15 1.23 -15.91
C LEU A 72 -15.80 0.81 -15.32
N LEU A 73 -14.78 0.63 -16.17
CA LEU A 73 -13.42 0.34 -15.73
C LEU A 73 -12.81 1.55 -15.02
N GLY A 74 -13.07 2.76 -15.52
CA GLY A 74 -12.70 4.00 -14.84
C GLY A 74 -13.31 4.13 -13.43
N ALA A 75 -14.58 3.76 -13.26
CA ALA A 75 -15.25 3.76 -11.96
C ALA A 75 -14.65 2.71 -11.01
N GLY A 76 -14.38 1.49 -11.48
CA GLY A 76 -13.74 0.44 -10.68
C GLY A 76 -12.31 0.83 -10.25
N LEU A 77 -11.57 1.45 -11.16
CA LEU A 77 -10.26 2.05 -10.92
C LEU A 77 -10.32 3.18 -9.87
N GLY A 78 -11.33 4.06 -9.97
CA GLY A 78 -11.57 5.12 -8.98
C GLY A 78 -11.89 4.57 -7.59
N LEU A 79 -12.73 3.53 -7.51
CA LEU A 79 -13.04 2.83 -6.26
C LEU A 79 -11.79 2.18 -5.63
N ALA A 80 -10.91 1.61 -6.46
CA ALA A 80 -9.64 1.06 -5.97
C ALA A 80 -8.77 2.14 -5.33
N VAL A 81 -8.67 3.34 -5.93
CA VAL A 81 -7.94 4.48 -5.35
C VAL A 81 -8.59 4.95 -4.05
N LEU A 82 -9.93 5.06 -4.02
CA LEU A 82 -10.66 5.43 -2.81
C LEU A 82 -10.40 4.44 -1.67
N GLY A 83 -10.21 3.15 -1.98
CA GLY A 83 -9.83 2.11 -1.01
C GLY A 83 -8.41 2.26 -0.44
N LEU A 84 -7.50 2.97 -1.13
CA LEU A 84 -6.15 3.24 -0.61
C LEU A 84 -6.16 4.25 0.54
N VAL A 85 -7.14 5.16 0.58
CA VAL A 85 -7.30 6.15 1.65
C VAL A 85 -7.50 5.50 3.03
N PRO A 86 -8.53 4.65 3.26
CA PRO A 86 -8.70 3.99 4.55
C PRO A 86 -7.53 3.06 4.88
N PHE A 87 -6.88 2.45 3.88
CA PHE A 87 -5.70 1.62 4.11
C PHE A 87 -4.50 2.44 4.65
N ALA A 88 -4.22 3.60 4.06
CA ALA A 88 -3.18 4.51 4.53
C ALA A 88 -3.47 5.02 5.94
N LEU A 89 -4.73 5.39 6.23
CA LEU A 89 -5.16 5.80 7.57
C LEU A 89 -4.96 4.67 8.59
N PHE A 90 -5.38 3.45 8.26
CA PHE A 90 -5.22 2.28 9.13
C PHE A 90 -3.75 1.97 9.42
N THR A 91 -2.89 2.07 8.41
CA THR A 91 -1.44 1.91 8.58
C THR A 91 -0.86 2.97 9.53
N GLY A 92 -1.34 4.20 9.46
CA GLY A 92 -0.96 5.28 10.37
C GLY A 92 -1.42 5.02 11.82
N ILE A 93 -2.64 4.52 12.01
CA ILE A 93 -3.17 4.14 13.33
C ILE A 93 -2.31 3.02 13.94
N LEU A 94 -1.96 1.99 13.16
CA LEU A 94 -1.10 0.90 13.62
C LEU A 94 0.29 1.39 14.06
N TYR A 95 0.83 2.41 13.40
CA TYR A 95 2.09 3.03 13.81
C TYR A 95 1.97 3.78 15.13
N GLN A 96 0.87 4.53 15.34
CA GLN A 96 0.64 5.25 16.59
C GLN A 96 0.48 4.28 17.76
N ASP A 97 -0.37 3.26 17.60
CA ASP A 97 -0.60 2.22 18.60
C ASP A 97 0.71 1.49 18.97
N HIS A 98 1.52 1.13 17.97
CA HIS A 98 2.82 0.50 18.21
C HIS A 98 3.80 1.40 18.98
N LYS A 99 3.77 2.72 18.73
CA LYS A 99 4.60 3.69 19.44
C LYS A 99 4.17 3.86 20.89
N GLU A 100 2.88 3.82 21.18
CA GLU A 100 2.35 3.90 22.54
C GLU A 100 2.69 2.65 23.36
N GLU A 101 2.60 1.46 22.74
CA GLU A 101 2.83 0.19 23.43
C GLU A 101 4.31 -0.10 23.75
N PHE A 102 5.25 0.40 22.93
CA PHE A 102 6.68 0.05 23.06
C PHE A 102 7.63 1.25 23.31
N GLY A 103 7.12 2.49 23.41
CA GLY A 103 7.91 3.70 23.71
C GLY A 103 8.54 4.38 22.48
N PRO A 104 9.19 5.56 22.60
CA PRO A 104 9.72 6.38 21.49
C PRO A 104 11.07 5.95 20.91
#